data_AF-A0A3C1EDD1-F1
#
_entry.id   AF-A0A3C1EDD1-F1
#
_cell.length_a   1.000
_cell.length_b   1.000
_cell.length_c   1.000
_cell.angle_alpha   90.00
_cell.angle_beta   90.00
_cell.angle_gamma   90.00
#
_symmetry.space_group_name_H-M   'P 1'
#
loop_
_entity.id
_entity.type
_entity.pdbx_description
1 polymer ?
#
loop_
_entity_poly.entity_id
_entity_poly.type
_entity_poly.pdbx_seq_one_letter_code
_entity_poly.pdbx_strand_id
1 'polypeptide(L)'
;MEFHRLIGERRSLRAFSQRPVEPEKIERMLEAARWSPSCANRQPWRFVVVGHDAPSRAAVEEALDPGNAWAKRAPALIVAGGRREDGAVVGSRDYFLLDTGMALMSLLYRAVDQGLLVHPMAGWKEGPLRAALGLPEDFTPAAVVAVGYVGKSGDLDEATRKKDEKPRARKSLGEVAFRSLWGEPFGATLPARPAKVYETELQLRFGDTDAMGHVNNAKVVTYLEFGRVRFFADVMGAERVEDIRFILAEVSCRYRIPILLHDRVFVRMHITDVHRSSFRFRCDLFDPRDGRVFVEAETVQVMYDYATGRPVPVDADFLAKAREYICG
;
A
#
# COMPACT_ATOMS: atom_id res chain seq x y z
N MET A 1 5.70 4.05 -2.01
CA MET A 1 5.24 3.32 -0.81
C MET A 1 5.51 1.87 -1.10
N GLU A 2 6.03 1.10 -0.16
CA GLU A 2 6.24 -0.35 -0.37
C GLU A 2 4.89 -1.04 -0.62
N PHE A 3 4.91 -2.10 -1.41
CA PHE A 3 3.72 -2.74 -1.96
C PHE A 3 2.82 -3.38 -0.88
N HIS A 4 3.36 -4.11 0.09
CA HIS A 4 2.58 -4.66 1.21
C HIS A 4 1.96 -3.57 2.05
N ARG A 5 2.73 -2.51 2.35
CA ARG A 5 2.20 -1.33 3.03
C ARG A 5 1.07 -0.68 2.23
N LEU A 6 1.27 -0.53 0.92
CA LEU A 6 0.28 0.06 0.02
C LEU A 6 -1.03 -0.74 0.03
N ILE A 7 -0.94 -2.07 -0.06
CA ILE A 7 -2.10 -2.97 0.04
C ILE A 7 -2.77 -2.85 1.41
N GLY A 8 -1.99 -2.76 2.48
CA GLY A 8 -2.44 -2.64 3.86
C GLY A 8 -3.19 -1.33 4.13
N GLU A 9 -2.59 -0.20 3.75
CA GLU A 9 -3.10 1.15 3.95
C GLU A 9 -4.31 1.46 3.07
N ARG A 10 -4.41 0.85 1.89
CA ARG A 10 -5.57 1.06 1.01
C ARG A 10 -6.85 0.66 1.76
N ARG A 11 -7.68 1.67 2.05
CA ARG A 11 -8.99 1.57 2.73
C ARG A 11 -9.99 2.44 1.98
N SER A 12 -11.24 1.99 1.94
CA SER A 12 -12.35 2.74 1.34
C SER A 12 -13.08 3.51 2.44
N LEU A 13 -12.40 4.51 3.01
CA LEU A 13 -13.01 5.46 3.96
C LEU A 13 -13.88 6.47 3.20
N ARG A 14 -14.67 7.24 3.93
CA ARG A 14 -15.72 8.12 3.40
C ARG A 14 -15.56 9.56 3.83
N ALA A 15 -14.76 9.84 4.86
CA ALA A 15 -14.45 11.20 5.26
C ALA A 15 -13.46 11.84 4.28
N PHE A 16 -13.95 12.71 3.41
CA PHE A 16 -13.13 13.48 2.46
C PHE A 16 -12.95 14.93 2.90
N SER A 17 -11.72 15.43 2.79
CA SER A 17 -11.43 16.86 2.84
C SER A 17 -11.82 17.51 1.51
N GLN A 18 -12.25 18.77 1.57
CA GLN A 18 -12.53 19.60 0.39
C GLN A 18 -11.27 20.18 -0.27
N ARG A 19 -10.07 19.88 0.27
CA ARG A 19 -8.81 20.25 -0.39
C ARG A 19 -8.82 19.73 -1.83
N PRO A 20 -8.62 20.60 -2.85
CA PRO A 20 -8.52 20.17 -4.23
C PRO A 20 -7.42 19.13 -4.43
N VAL A 21 -7.65 18.19 -5.35
CA VAL A 21 -6.61 17.25 -5.80
C VAL A 21 -5.87 17.89 -6.97
N GLU A 22 -4.55 17.88 -6.91
CA GLU A 22 -3.69 18.41 -7.96
C GLU A 22 -3.89 17.61 -9.27
N PRO A 23 -4.11 18.25 -10.43
CA PRO A 23 -4.37 17.56 -11.70
C PRO A 23 -3.33 16.49 -12.03
N GLU A 24 -2.06 16.75 -11.75
CA GLU A 24 -0.94 15.83 -12.00
C GLU A 24 -1.05 14.55 -11.16
N LYS A 25 -1.73 14.58 -10.01
CA LYS A 25 -2.00 13.36 -9.24
C LYS A 25 -3.05 12.48 -9.91
N ILE A 26 -4.08 13.10 -10.51
CA ILE A 26 -5.09 12.40 -11.31
C ILE A 26 -4.47 11.84 -12.59
N GLU A 27 -3.61 12.61 -13.27
CA GLU A 27 -2.86 12.13 -14.44
C GLU A 27 -2.01 10.90 -14.10
N ARG A 28 -1.24 10.95 -13.01
CA ARG A 28 -0.44 9.79 -12.56
C ARG A 28 -1.33 8.59 -12.22
N MET A 29 -2.50 8.81 -11.63
CA MET A 29 -3.48 7.75 -11.36
C MET A 29 -3.98 7.08 -12.65
N LEU A 30 -4.32 7.88 -13.66
CA LEU A 30 -4.77 7.39 -14.96
C LEU A 30 -3.64 6.70 -15.73
N GLU A 31 -2.41 7.21 -15.64
CA GLU A 31 -1.24 6.60 -16.26
C GLU A 31 -0.94 5.21 -15.66
N ALA A 32 -1.05 5.07 -14.33
CA ALA A 32 -0.93 3.76 -13.69
C ALA A 32 -2.03 2.79 -14.15
N ALA A 33 -3.25 3.27 -14.38
CA ALA A 33 -4.33 2.48 -14.95
C ALA A 33 -4.04 2.07 -16.41
N ARG A 34 -3.50 3.00 -17.21
CA ARG A 34 -3.16 2.80 -18.63
C ARG A 34 -2.12 1.70 -18.83
N TRP A 35 -1.17 1.56 -17.90
CA TRP A 35 -0.13 0.52 -17.93
C TRP A 35 -0.59 -0.85 -17.45
N SER A 36 -1.85 -1.02 -17.03
CA SER A 36 -2.36 -2.33 -16.64
C SER A 36 -2.32 -3.34 -17.80
N PRO A 37 -2.14 -4.63 -17.52
CA PRO A 37 -2.25 -5.66 -18.54
C PRO A 37 -3.72 -5.79 -19.01
N SER A 38 -3.90 -6.27 -20.23
CA SER A 38 -5.21 -6.64 -20.77
C SER A 38 -5.10 -7.81 -21.74
N CYS A 39 -6.18 -8.56 -21.90
CA CYS A 39 -6.21 -9.66 -22.86
C CYS A 39 -5.94 -9.14 -24.28
N ALA A 40 -4.97 -9.74 -24.97
CA ALA A 40 -4.48 -9.30 -26.29
C ALA A 40 -4.10 -7.81 -26.37
N ASN A 41 -3.70 -7.20 -25.24
CA ASN A 41 -3.37 -5.79 -25.11
C ASN A 41 -4.49 -4.82 -25.59
N ARG A 42 -5.76 -5.24 -25.44
CA ARG A 42 -6.93 -4.50 -25.95
C ARG A 42 -7.23 -3.19 -25.22
N GLN A 43 -6.80 -3.06 -23.96
CA GLN A 43 -6.92 -1.84 -23.15
C GLN A 43 -8.36 -1.25 -23.15
N PRO A 44 -9.38 -2.02 -22.71
CA PRO A 44 -10.79 -1.67 -22.89
C PRO A 44 -11.30 -0.57 -21.94
N TRP A 45 -10.53 -0.22 -20.91
CA TRP A 45 -10.94 0.74 -19.89
C TRP A 45 -11.07 2.16 -20.46
N ARG A 46 -12.09 2.87 -19.99
CA ARG A 46 -12.24 4.32 -20.15
C ARG A 46 -12.53 4.93 -18.77
N PHE A 47 -12.04 6.15 -18.59
CA PHE A 47 -12.21 6.91 -17.36
C PHE A 47 -12.77 8.29 -17.70
N VAL A 48 -13.80 8.72 -16.97
CA VAL A 48 -14.35 10.07 -17.05
C VAL A 48 -14.09 10.76 -15.72
N VAL A 49 -13.23 11.78 -15.73
CA VAL A 49 -12.86 12.57 -14.54
C VAL A 49 -13.81 13.74 -14.39
N VAL A 50 -14.38 13.88 -13.20
CA VAL A 50 -15.35 14.93 -12.85
C VAL A 50 -14.82 15.68 -11.63
N GLY A 51 -14.10 16.77 -11.89
CA GLY A 51 -13.63 17.71 -10.86
C GLY A 51 -14.78 18.49 -10.22
N HIS A 52 -14.50 19.17 -9.11
CA HIS A 52 -15.47 20.01 -8.38
C HIS A 52 -16.10 21.13 -9.23
N ASP A 53 -15.37 21.59 -10.24
CA ASP A 53 -15.68 22.69 -11.16
C ASP A 53 -16.24 22.19 -12.50
N ALA A 54 -16.35 20.88 -12.69
CA ALA A 54 -16.86 20.30 -13.92
C ALA A 54 -18.36 20.66 -14.10
N PRO A 55 -18.80 21.08 -15.30
CA PRO A 55 -20.21 21.37 -15.56
C PRO A 55 -21.15 20.19 -15.28
N SER A 56 -20.66 18.96 -15.47
CA SER A 56 -21.41 17.72 -15.21
C SER A 56 -21.48 17.34 -13.72
N ARG A 57 -20.76 18.04 -12.84
CA ARG A 57 -20.58 17.66 -11.43
C ARG A 57 -21.89 17.47 -10.69
N ALA A 58 -22.76 18.48 -10.71
CA ALA A 58 -24.04 18.43 -9.99
C ALA A 58 -24.93 17.27 -10.48
N ALA A 59 -24.99 17.04 -11.79
CA ALA A 59 -25.78 15.95 -12.36
C ALA A 59 -25.24 14.57 -11.97
N VAL A 60 -23.92 14.40 -11.92
CA VAL A 60 -23.27 13.17 -11.44
C VAL A 60 -23.57 12.94 -9.95
N GLU A 61 -23.52 13.99 -9.13
CA GLU A 61 -23.83 13.89 -7.70
C GLU A 61 -25.29 13.48 -7.43
N GLU A 62 -26.25 13.98 -8.21
CA GLU A 62 -27.66 13.61 -8.13
C GLU A 62 -27.97 12.20 -8.66
N ALA A 63 -27.09 11.69 -9.52
CA ALA A 63 -27.15 10.31 -9.99
C ALA A 63 -26.69 9.30 -8.92
N LEU A 64 -25.92 9.71 -7.91
CA LEU A 64 -25.50 8.81 -6.83
C LEU A 64 -26.68 8.37 -5.96
N ASP A 65 -26.61 7.14 -5.47
CA ASP A 65 -27.59 6.65 -4.50
C ASP A 65 -27.47 7.42 -3.17
N PRO A 66 -28.56 7.56 -2.39
CA PRO A 66 -28.52 8.25 -1.10
C PRO A 66 -27.44 7.73 -0.13
N GLY A 67 -27.16 6.43 -0.15
CA GLY A 67 -26.10 5.82 0.66
C GLY A 67 -24.67 6.25 0.30
N ASN A 68 -24.49 6.93 -0.83
CA ASN A 68 -23.23 7.47 -1.33
C ASN A 68 -23.18 9.01 -1.29
N ALA A 69 -24.12 9.68 -0.61
CA ALA A 69 -24.14 11.15 -0.51
C ALA A 69 -22.85 11.77 0.07
N TRP A 70 -22.11 11.03 0.91
CA TRP A 70 -20.80 11.44 1.44
C TRP A 70 -19.76 11.70 0.32
N ALA A 71 -19.91 11.06 -0.84
CA ALA A 71 -18.98 11.20 -1.96
C ALA A 71 -19.07 12.58 -2.63
N LYS A 72 -20.17 13.33 -2.46
CA LYS A 72 -20.30 14.71 -2.95
C LYS A 72 -19.23 15.64 -2.36
N ARG A 73 -18.71 15.30 -1.17
CA ARG A 73 -17.62 16.05 -0.53
C ARG A 73 -16.25 15.80 -1.15
N ALA A 74 -16.07 14.71 -1.89
CA ALA A 74 -14.80 14.41 -2.53
C ALA A 74 -14.55 15.40 -3.69
N PRO A 75 -13.37 16.04 -3.77
CA PRO A 75 -13.05 17.06 -4.77
C PRO A 75 -13.05 16.52 -6.22
N ALA A 76 -12.94 15.21 -6.41
CA ALA A 76 -13.07 14.58 -7.72
C ALA A 76 -13.86 13.26 -7.65
N LEU A 77 -14.62 12.98 -8.70
CA LEU A 77 -15.25 11.70 -8.98
C LEU A 77 -14.67 11.16 -10.29
N ILE A 78 -14.35 9.87 -10.36
CA ILE A 78 -13.91 9.22 -11.60
C ILE A 78 -14.85 8.07 -11.91
N VAL A 79 -15.55 8.13 -13.05
CA VAL A 79 -16.32 6.99 -13.56
C VAL A 79 -15.37 6.12 -14.35
N ALA A 80 -15.20 4.88 -13.91
CA ALA A 80 -14.39 3.86 -14.56
C ALA A 80 -15.33 2.80 -15.18
N GLY A 81 -15.06 2.41 -16.41
CA GLY A 81 -15.83 1.39 -17.10
C GLY A 81 -15.17 0.97 -18.40
N GLY A 82 -15.88 0.22 -19.23
CA GLY A 82 -15.39 -0.20 -20.53
C GLY A 82 -16.53 -0.60 -21.45
N ARG A 83 -16.21 -0.82 -22.72
CA ARG A 83 -17.13 -1.36 -23.72
C ARG A 83 -16.75 -2.79 -24.02
N ARG A 84 -17.74 -3.66 -24.22
CA ARG A 84 -17.50 -5.07 -24.56
C ARG A 84 -16.70 -5.21 -25.85
N GLU A 85 -17.01 -4.39 -26.86
CA GLU A 85 -16.35 -4.38 -28.18
C GLU A 85 -14.88 -3.96 -28.13
N ASP A 86 -14.51 -3.14 -27.15
CA ASP A 86 -13.12 -2.72 -26.95
C ASP A 86 -12.27 -3.82 -26.28
N GLY A 87 -12.89 -4.88 -25.75
CA GLY A 87 -12.22 -5.98 -25.06
C GLY A 87 -12.02 -7.23 -25.93
N ALA A 88 -11.26 -8.18 -25.41
CA ALA A 88 -11.15 -9.50 -26.01
C ALA A 88 -12.28 -10.43 -25.57
N VAL A 89 -12.64 -11.36 -26.44
CA VAL A 89 -13.56 -12.47 -26.16
C VAL A 89 -12.79 -13.78 -26.40
N VAL A 90 -12.73 -14.65 -25.40
CA VAL A 90 -12.09 -15.97 -25.53
C VAL A 90 -13.08 -17.07 -25.16
N GLY A 91 -13.70 -17.68 -26.17
CA GLY A 91 -14.84 -18.57 -26.00
C GLY A 91 -16.04 -17.78 -25.48
N SER A 92 -16.60 -18.19 -24.34
CA SER A 92 -17.72 -17.50 -23.68
C SER A 92 -17.29 -16.40 -22.71
N ARG A 93 -15.99 -16.09 -22.61
CA ARG A 93 -15.44 -15.16 -21.62
C ARG A 93 -15.21 -13.79 -22.22
N ASP A 94 -15.93 -12.80 -21.70
CA ASP A 94 -15.71 -11.39 -21.97
C ASP A 94 -14.66 -10.81 -21.00
N TYR A 95 -13.55 -10.29 -21.52
CA TYR A 95 -12.44 -9.82 -20.68
C TYR A 95 -12.56 -8.36 -20.27
N PHE A 96 -13.43 -7.57 -20.91
CA PHE A 96 -13.39 -6.12 -20.77
C PHE A 96 -13.57 -5.60 -19.33
N LEU A 97 -14.45 -6.22 -18.53
CA LEU A 97 -14.63 -5.86 -17.12
C LEU A 97 -13.51 -6.39 -16.22
N LEU A 98 -12.96 -7.58 -16.51
CA LEU A 98 -11.80 -8.11 -15.79
C LEU A 98 -10.59 -7.19 -15.98
N ASP A 99 -10.31 -6.83 -17.24
CA ASP A 99 -9.24 -5.92 -17.63
C ASP A 99 -9.44 -4.52 -17.02
N THR A 100 -10.68 -4.01 -17.04
CA THR A 100 -11.03 -2.73 -16.38
C THR A 100 -10.84 -2.81 -14.86
N GLY A 101 -11.15 -3.94 -14.23
CA GLY A 101 -10.90 -4.17 -12.80
C GLY A 101 -9.42 -4.13 -12.44
N MET A 102 -8.55 -4.69 -13.29
CA MET A 102 -7.09 -4.59 -13.13
C MET A 102 -6.61 -3.14 -13.28
N ALA A 103 -7.08 -2.41 -14.30
CA ALA A 103 -6.81 -0.98 -14.46
C ALA A 103 -7.26 -0.14 -13.27
N LEU A 104 -8.46 -0.42 -12.74
CA LEU A 104 -9.00 0.25 -11.57
C LEU A 104 -8.15 -0.02 -10.32
N MET A 105 -7.69 -1.24 -10.08
CA MET A 105 -6.81 -1.51 -8.93
C MET A 105 -5.47 -0.76 -9.02
N SER A 106 -4.86 -0.68 -10.22
CA SER A 106 -3.64 0.11 -10.44
C SER A 106 -3.89 1.61 -10.16
N LEU A 107 -5.03 2.15 -10.60
CA LEU A 107 -5.46 3.52 -10.29
C LEU A 107 -5.57 3.76 -8.78
N LEU A 108 -6.24 2.85 -8.06
CA LEU A 108 -6.47 2.97 -6.62
C LEU A 108 -5.16 2.88 -5.84
N TYR A 109 -4.27 1.97 -6.18
CA TYR A 109 -2.94 1.87 -5.57
C TYR A 109 -2.10 3.11 -5.84
N ARG A 110 -2.12 3.65 -7.06
CA ARG A 110 -1.41 4.88 -7.36
C ARG A 110 -1.97 6.09 -6.60
N ALA A 111 -3.26 6.12 -6.30
CA ALA A 111 -3.84 7.17 -5.47
C ALA A 111 -3.32 7.11 -4.02
N VAL A 112 -3.35 5.92 -3.41
CA VAL A 112 -2.90 5.73 -2.02
C VAL A 112 -1.41 6.02 -1.87
N ASP A 113 -0.57 5.63 -2.84
CA ASP A 113 0.86 5.98 -2.84
C ASP A 113 1.11 7.50 -2.82
N GLN A 114 0.20 8.26 -3.43
CA GLN A 114 0.24 9.73 -3.47
C GLN A 114 -0.40 10.41 -2.24
N GLY A 115 -0.78 9.62 -1.23
CA GLY A 115 -1.43 10.09 -0.01
C GLY A 115 -2.91 10.44 -0.16
N LEU A 116 -3.56 9.96 -1.23
CA LEU A 116 -4.99 10.18 -1.47
C LEU A 116 -5.84 9.08 -0.86
N LEU A 117 -7.03 9.47 -0.40
CA LEU A 117 -8.13 8.57 -0.10
C LEU A 117 -8.91 8.30 -1.40
N VAL A 118 -9.29 7.03 -1.61
CA VAL A 118 -10.11 6.61 -2.75
C VAL A 118 -11.18 5.62 -2.35
N HIS A 119 -12.36 5.75 -2.95
CA HIS A 119 -13.49 4.88 -2.66
C HIS A 119 -14.28 4.52 -3.94
N PRO A 120 -14.08 3.31 -4.50
CA PRO A 120 -14.92 2.82 -5.58
C PRO A 120 -16.31 2.43 -5.06
N MET A 121 -17.35 2.95 -5.70
CA MET A 121 -18.76 2.74 -5.37
C MET A 121 -19.45 1.98 -6.50
N ALA A 122 -20.53 1.27 -6.17
CA ALA A 122 -21.42 0.56 -7.10
C ALA A 122 -22.86 1.09 -7.10
N GLY A 123 -23.16 2.10 -6.27
CA GLY A 123 -24.53 2.60 -6.06
C GLY A 123 -24.77 3.94 -6.75
N TRP A 124 -25.46 3.89 -7.89
CA TRP A 124 -25.91 5.03 -8.69
C TRP A 124 -27.13 4.66 -9.52
N LYS A 125 -27.79 5.68 -10.07
CA LYS A 125 -28.88 5.56 -11.04
C LYS A 125 -28.26 5.56 -12.45
N GLU A 126 -28.36 4.44 -13.17
CA GLU A 126 -27.69 4.21 -14.46
C GLU A 126 -28.06 5.27 -15.52
N GLY A 127 -29.36 5.50 -15.75
CA GLY A 127 -29.84 6.48 -16.74
C GLY A 127 -29.36 7.92 -16.46
N PRO A 128 -29.58 8.47 -15.25
CA PRO A 128 -29.06 9.78 -14.87
C PRO A 128 -27.54 9.91 -15.00
N LEU A 129 -26.76 8.91 -14.57
CA LEU A 129 -25.30 8.96 -14.69
C LEU A 129 -24.85 9.01 -16.16
N ARG A 130 -25.48 8.17 -16.99
CA ARG A 130 -25.26 8.11 -18.43
C ARG A 130 -25.56 9.43 -19.11
N ALA A 131 -26.70 10.05 -18.81
CA ALA A 131 -27.09 11.35 -19.34
C ALA A 131 -26.14 12.47 -18.89
N ALA A 132 -25.75 12.48 -17.61
CA ALA A 132 -24.86 13.50 -17.04
C ALA A 132 -23.48 13.55 -17.71
N LEU A 133 -22.98 12.41 -18.18
CA LEU A 133 -21.64 12.26 -18.74
C LEU A 133 -21.63 11.99 -20.25
N GLY A 134 -22.79 11.89 -20.89
CA GLY A 134 -22.91 11.52 -22.30
C GLY A 134 -22.32 10.13 -22.60
N LEU A 135 -22.52 9.15 -21.70
CA LEU A 135 -21.92 7.82 -21.88
C LEU A 135 -22.60 7.06 -23.03
N PRO A 136 -21.85 6.49 -23.99
CA PRO A 136 -22.39 5.68 -25.10
C PRO A 136 -23.20 4.48 -24.57
N GLU A 137 -24.34 4.13 -25.17
CA GLU A 137 -25.24 3.08 -24.66
C GLU A 137 -24.55 1.74 -24.34
N ASP A 138 -23.53 1.38 -25.14
CA ASP A 138 -22.74 0.17 -25.01
C ASP A 138 -21.59 0.26 -23.97
N PHE A 139 -21.38 1.43 -23.38
CA PHE A 139 -20.47 1.62 -22.25
C PHE A 139 -21.07 1.07 -20.97
N THR A 140 -20.33 0.21 -20.28
CA THR A 140 -20.70 -0.33 -18.97
C THR A 140 -19.86 0.35 -17.88
N PRO A 141 -20.46 1.21 -17.05
CA PRO A 141 -19.80 1.72 -15.84
C PRO A 141 -19.52 0.57 -14.88
N ALA A 142 -18.27 0.42 -14.45
CA ALA A 142 -17.86 -0.59 -13.47
C ALA A 142 -17.79 0.00 -12.05
N ALA A 143 -17.40 1.26 -11.91
CA ALA A 143 -17.36 1.96 -10.63
C ALA A 143 -17.41 3.48 -10.79
N VAL A 144 -17.97 4.17 -9.78
CA VAL A 144 -17.73 5.59 -9.55
C VAL A 144 -16.76 5.71 -8.37
N VAL A 145 -15.60 6.33 -8.57
CA VAL A 145 -14.55 6.44 -7.56
C VAL A 145 -14.52 7.85 -6.99
N ALA A 146 -14.77 7.99 -5.68
CA ALA A 146 -14.49 9.22 -4.97
C ALA A 146 -12.98 9.35 -4.71
N VAL A 147 -12.40 10.52 -5.00
CA VAL A 147 -10.96 10.79 -4.90
C VAL A 147 -10.74 12.09 -4.13
N GLY A 148 -9.85 12.09 -3.15
CA GLY A 148 -9.52 13.28 -2.37
C GLY A 148 -8.54 13.01 -1.24
N TYR A 149 -8.40 13.97 -0.34
CA TYR A 149 -7.61 13.81 0.89
C TYR A 149 -8.50 13.34 2.05
N VAL A 150 -7.90 12.71 3.06
CA VAL A 150 -8.61 12.33 4.30
C VAL A 150 -9.19 13.58 4.96
N GLY A 151 -10.49 13.54 5.24
CA GLY A 151 -11.26 14.58 5.94
C GLY A 151 -11.39 14.31 7.44
N LYS A 152 -12.25 15.08 8.12
CA LYS A 152 -12.51 14.89 9.55
C LYS A 152 -13.62 13.86 9.74
N SER A 153 -13.49 12.98 10.72
CA SER A 153 -14.54 11.98 11.02
C SER A 153 -15.90 12.62 11.37
N GLY A 154 -15.89 13.82 11.97
CA GLY A 154 -17.10 14.60 12.28
C GLY A 154 -17.84 15.17 11.06
N ASP A 155 -17.27 15.03 9.86
CA ASP A 155 -17.90 15.42 8.59
C ASP A 155 -18.93 14.40 8.09
N LEU A 156 -18.97 13.23 8.72
CA LEU A 156 -19.86 12.12 8.36
C LEU A 156 -21.04 12.06 9.31
N ASP A 157 -22.19 11.62 8.79
CA ASP A 157 -23.28 11.16 9.65
C ASP A 157 -22.84 9.95 10.50
N GLU A 158 -23.53 9.72 11.61
CA GLU A 158 -23.14 8.68 12.59
C GLU A 158 -23.09 7.27 11.96
N ALA A 159 -24.05 6.94 11.08
CA ALA A 159 -24.12 5.62 10.46
C ALA A 159 -22.95 5.39 9.50
N THR A 160 -22.56 6.44 8.76
CA THR A 160 -21.41 6.42 7.85
C THR A 160 -20.09 6.40 8.61
N ARG A 161 -19.96 7.19 9.68
CA ARG A 161 -18.78 7.18 10.56
C ARG A 161 -18.52 5.79 11.16
N LYS A 162 -19.55 5.14 11.68
CA LYS A 162 -19.46 3.76 12.22
C LYS A 162 -18.97 2.75 11.18
N LYS A 163 -19.17 2.98 9.87
CA LYS A 163 -18.64 2.11 8.81
C LYS A 163 -17.13 2.29 8.63
N ASP A 164 -16.63 3.51 8.78
CA ASP A 164 -15.20 3.83 8.65
C ASP A 164 -14.38 3.33 9.84
N GLU A 165 -14.98 3.34 11.04
CA GLU A 165 -14.37 2.84 12.29
C GLU A 165 -14.23 1.30 12.31
N LYS A 166 -14.97 0.57 11.48
CA LYS A 166 -14.88 -0.90 11.45
C LYS A 166 -13.46 -1.36 11.12
N PRO A 167 -12.88 -2.28 11.91
CA PRO A 167 -11.64 -2.93 11.56
C PRO A 167 -11.74 -3.61 10.19
N ARG A 168 -10.61 -3.65 9.47
CA ARG A 168 -10.55 -4.38 8.20
C ARG A 168 -10.62 -5.88 8.50
N ALA A 169 -11.61 -6.55 7.91
CA ALA A 169 -11.72 -8.00 7.90
C ALA A 169 -11.62 -8.54 6.46
N ARG A 170 -11.08 -9.75 6.33
CA ARG A 170 -11.07 -10.54 5.10
C ARG A 170 -11.40 -11.99 5.47
N LYS A 171 -11.92 -12.75 4.51
CA LYS A 171 -11.98 -14.20 4.61
C LYS A 171 -10.57 -14.75 4.84
N SER A 172 -10.47 -15.90 5.49
CA SER A 172 -9.20 -16.61 5.62
C SER A 172 -8.68 -17.05 4.23
N LEU A 173 -7.37 -17.31 4.12
CA LEU A 173 -6.78 -17.70 2.84
C LEU A 173 -7.39 -18.99 2.28
N GLY A 174 -7.66 -19.99 3.13
CA GLY A 174 -8.24 -21.26 2.72
C GLY A 174 -9.71 -21.18 2.24
N GLU A 175 -10.41 -20.09 2.52
CA GLU A 175 -11.76 -19.86 1.98
C GLU A 175 -11.76 -19.31 0.55
N VAL A 176 -10.64 -18.74 0.09
CA VAL A 176 -10.52 -18.08 -1.22
C VAL A 176 -9.48 -18.72 -2.13
N ALA A 177 -8.61 -19.56 -1.58
CA ALA A 177 -7.57 -20.28 -2.29
C ALA A 177 -7.64 -21.77 -1.95
N PHE A 178 -7.46 -22.62 -2.96
CA PHE A 178 -7.48 -24.07 -2.85
C PHE A 178 -6.20 -24.68 -3.42
N ARG A 179 -5.69 -25.74 -2.81
CA ARG A 179 -4.47 -26.43 -3.25
C ARG A 179 -4.86 -27.54 -4.22
N SER A 180 -4.28 -27.55 -5.41
CA SER A 180 -4.43 -28.59 -6.45
C SER A 180 -5.85 -28.74 -7.02
N LEU A 181 -6.87 -28.93 -6.18
CA LEU A 181 -8.27 -29.16 -6.54
C LEU A 181 -9.20 -28.18 -5.81
N TRP A 182 -10.36 -27.92 -6.40
CA TRP A 182 -11.40 -27.14 -5.73
C TRP A 182 -11.91 -27.85 -4.47
N GLY A 183 -12.06 -27.10 -3.38
CA GLY A 183 -12.53 -27.65 -2.11
C GLY A 183 -11.45 -28.15 -1.16
N GLU A 184 -10.18 -28.24 -1.60
CA GLU A 184 -9.03 -28.49 -0.71
C GLU A 184 -8.43 -27.15 -0.24
N PRO A 185 -8.72 -26.66 0.98
CA PRO A 185 -8.33 -25.32 1.38
C PRO A 185 -6.82 -25.12 1.37
N PHE A 186 -6.36 -23.97 0.88
CA PHE A 186 -4.95 -23.64 0.92
C PHE A 186 -4.50 -23.34 2.36
N GLY A 187 -3.73 -24.25 2.95
CA GLY A 187 -3.14 -24.06 4.28
C GLY A 187 -2.01 -23.04 4.26
N ALA A 188 -2.26 -21.85 4.81
CA ALA A 188 -1.26 -20.81 4.99
C ALA A 188 -0.18 -21.27 5.99
N THR A 189 1.09 -21.13 5.61
CA THR A 189 2.24 -21.44 6.48
C THR A 189 2.91 -20.18 7.03
N LEU A 190 2.62 -19.01 6.46
CA LEU A 190 3.08 -17.70 6.91
C LEU A 190 1.98 -17.01 7.74
N PRO A 191 2.35 -16.33 8.83
CA PRO A 191 1.37 -15.59 9.63
C PRO A 191 1.07 -14.23 8.98
N ALA A 192 -0.20 -13.78 9.04
CA ALA A 192 -0.63 -12.49 8.46
C ALA A 192 0.00 -11.25 9.12
N ARG A 193 0.66 -11.43 10.27
CA ARG A 193 1.49 -10.47 11.00
C ARG A 193 2.64 -11.26 11.62
N PRO A 194 3.84 -10.68 11.80
CA PRO A 194 4.91 -11.43 12.45
C PRO A 194 4.50 -11.72 13.90
N ALA A 195 4.83 -12.91 14.40
CA ALA A 195 4.54 -13.30 15.78
C ALA A 195 5.37 -12.49 16.79
N LYS A 196 6.56 -12.04 16.36
CA LYS A 196 7.46 -11.18 17.12
C LYS A 196 7.95 -10.02 16.23
N VAL A 197 8.24 -8.90 16.87
CA VAL A 197 9.06 -7.83 16.31
C VAL A 197 10.31 -7.71 17.16
N TYR A 198 11.45 -7.45 16.53
CA TYR A 198 12.69 -7.21 17.25
C TYR A 198 12.80 -5.71 17.57
N GLU A 199 13.14 -5.37 18.80
CA GLU A 199 13.31 -3.98 19.23
C GLU A 199 14.61 -3.81 20.00
N THR A 200 15.35 -2.74 19.72
CA THR A 200 16.57 -2.40 20.46
C THR A 200 16.67 -0.88 20.66
N GLU A 201 17.15 -0.47 21.83
CA GLU A 201 17.32 0.95 22.16
C GLU A 201 18.55 1.52 21.44
N LEU A 202 18.36 2.64 20.76
CA LEU A 202 19.42 3.37 20.08
C LEU A 202 19.93 4.50 20.97
N GLN A 203 21.24 4.52 21.22
CA GLN A 203 21.90 5.65 21.86
C GLN A 203 22.18 6.76 20.84
N LEU A 204 21.49 7.90 20.98
CA LEU A 204 21.79 9.11 20.21
C LEU A 204 23.08 9.78 20.73
N ARG A 205 23.86 10.33 19.82
CA ARG A 205 25.13 11.02 20.11
C ARG A 205 25.05 12.45 19.61
N PHE A 206 25.65 13.39 20.33
CA PHE A 206 25.74 14.79 19.87
C PHE A 206 26.37 14.88 18.46
N GLY A 207 27.39 14.06 18.17
CA GLY A 207 28.02 14.00 16.85
C GLY A 207 27.16 13.42 15.72
N ASP A 208 25.95 12.95 16.00
CA ASP A 208 24.99 12.54 14.98
C ASP A 208 24.04 13.67 14.59
N THR A 209 24.01 14.78 15.33
CA THR A 209 23.21 15.97 14.97
C THR A 209 23.95 16.86 13.98
N ASP A 210 23.20 17.61 13.18
CA ASP A 210 23.74 18.65 12.30
C ASP A 210 23.35 20.07 12.75
N ALA A 211 23.78 21.06 11.98
CA ALA A 211 23.57 22.48 12.28
C ALA A 211 22.08 22.88 12.35
N MET A 212 21.14 22.05 11.86
CA MET A 212 19.70 22.31 11.93
C MET A 212 19.07 21.84 13.26
N GLY A 213 19.87 21.29 14.18
CA GLY A 213 19.44 20.98 15.54
C GLY A 213 18.72 19.64 15.70
N HIS A 214 18.80 18.77 14.69
CA HIS A 214 18.27 17.41 14.71
C HIS A 214 19.32 16.42 14.22
N VAL A 215 19.06 15.13 14.41
CA VAL A 215 19.89 14.06 13.84
C VAL A 215 19.99 14.25 12.32
N ASN A 216 21.22 14.15 11.82
CA ASN A 216 21.49 14.23 10.39
C ASN A 216 20.83 13.04 9.66
N ASN A 217 20.17 13.31 8.54
CA ASN A 217 19.45 12.29 7.79
C ASN A 217 20.34 11.09 7.38
N ALA A 218 21.63 11.30 7.06
CA ALA A 218 22.52 10.19 6.69
C ALA A 218 22.77 9.20 7.84
N LYS A 219 22.67 9.65 9.11
CA LYS A 219 22.87 8.80 10.30
C LYS A 219 21.78 7.77 10.49
N VAL A 220 20.60 8.01 9.93
CA VAL A 220 19.50 7.05 10.00
C VAL A 220 19.89 5.71 9.39
N VAL A 221 20.65 5.69 8.29
CA VAL A 221 21.11 4.42 7.70
C VAL A 221 22.02 3.64 8.65
N THR A 222 22.90 4.34 9.39
CA THR A 222 23.73 3.77 10.45
C THR A 222 22.89 3.26 11.63
N TYR A 223 21.80 3.94 11.97
CA TYR A 223 20.90 3.48 13.03
C TYR A 223 20.15 2.19 12.65
N LEU A 224 19.75 2.07 11.38
CA LEU A 224 19.17 0.84 10.86
C LEU A 224 20.21 -0.30 10.83
N GLU A 225 21.47 0.02 10.52
CA GLU A 225 22.58 -0.93 10.59
C GLU A 225 22.79 -1.45 12.01
N PHE A 226 22.79 -0.56 12.99
CA PHE A 226 22.84 -0.94 14.40
C PHE A 226 21.71 -1.93 14.75
N GLY A 227 20.47 -1.64 14.34
CA GLY A 227 19.35 -2.57 14.53
C GLY A 227 19.60 -3.96 13.91
N ARG A 228 20.14 -4.03 12.69
CA ARG A 228 20.48 -5.30 12.02
C ARG A 228 21.59 -6.06 12.75
N VAL A 229 22.66 -5.37 13.15
CA VAL A 229 23.76 -5.99 13.90
C VAL A 229 23.24 -6.59 15.20
N ARG A 230 22.37 -5.87 15.92
CA ARG A 230 21.77 -6.36 17.16
C ARG A 230 20.79 -7.51 16.92
N PHE A 231 19.99 -7.46 15.86
CA PHE A 231 19.14 -8.59 15.45
C PHE A 231 19.98 -9.85 15.17
N PHE A 232 21.08 -9.71 14.42
CA PHE A 232 21.95 -10.85 14.12
C PHE A 232 22.64 -11.40 15.36
N ALA A 233 23.07 -10.55 16.29
CA ALA A 233 23.63 -11.00 17.56
C ALA A 233 22.57 -11.73 18.40
N ASP A 234 21.44 -11.08 18.68
CA ASP A 234 20.47 -11.54 19.68
C ASP A 234 19.56 -12.67 19.17
N VAL A 235 19.24 -12.69 17.87
CA VAL A 235 18.30 -13.65 17.26
C VAL A 235 19.04 -14.72 16.46
N MET A 236 20.05 -14.32 15.69
CA MET A 236 20.76 -15.25 14.80
C MET A 236 21.92 -15.96 15.50
N GLY A 237 22.39 -15.42 16.64
CA GLY A 237 23.53 -15.93 17.39
C GLY A 237 24.88 -15.58 16.76
N ALA A 238 24.97 -14.47 16.02
CA ALA A 238 26.23 -13.97 15.49
C ALA A 238 27.08 -13.38 16.62
N GLU A 239 28.27 -13.93 16.84
CA GLU A 239 29.19 -13.44 17.88
C GLU A 239 30.20 -12.45 17.31
N ARG A 240 30.48 -12.57 16.01
CA ARG A 240 31.45 -11.75 15.28
C ARG A 240 30.81 -11.09 14.08
N VAL A 241 31.43 -10.00 13.62
CA VAL A 241 30.96 -9.29 12.41
C VAL A 241 31.04 -10.21 11.18
N GLU A 242 32.02 -11.10 11.12
CA GLU A 242 32.18 -12.05 10.01
C GLU A 242 31.06 -13.09 9.91
N ASP A 243 30.31 -13.33 10.99
CA ASP A 243 29.17 -14.25 10.99
C ASP A 243 27.97 -13.64 10.23
N ILE A 244 27.97 -12.33 10.02
CA ILE A 244 26.93 -11.60 9.29
C ILE A 244 27.22 -11.66 7.79
N ARG A 245 26.77 -12.73 7.14
CA ARG A 245 27.07 -13.04 5.74
C ARG A 245 26.05 -12.48 4.74
N PHE A 246 25.73 -11.19 4.85
CA PHE A 246 24.92 -10.51 3.84
C PHE A 246 25.54 -9.18 3.39
N ILE A 247 25.12 -8.68 2.22
CA ILE A 247 25.35 -7.31 1.75
C ILE A 247 24.02 -6.54 1.74
N LEU A 248 24.09 -5.22 1.94
CA LEU A 248 22.94 -4.33 1.80
C LEU A 248 22.75 -3.98 0.31
N ALA A 249 21.68 -4.48 -0.30
CA ALA A 249 21.37 -4.22 -1.70
C ALA A 249 20.52 -2.97 -1.91
N GLU A 250 19.63 -2.66 -0.96
CA GLU A 250 18.74 -1.49 -1.04
C GLU A 250 18.46 -0.95 0.35
N VAL A 251 18.35 0.38 0.47
CA VAL A 251 17.82 1.07 1.64
C VAL A 251 16.86 2.17 1.19
N SER A 252 15.68 2.20 1.81
CA SER A 252 14.67 3.25 1.62
C SER A 252 14.30 3.81 2.98
N CYS A 253 14.24 5.14 3.10
CA CYS A 253 13.90 5.84 4.33
C CYS A 253 12.84 6.91 4.04
N ARG A 254 11.77 6.89 4.81
CA ARG A 254 10.74 7.92 4.84
C ARG A 254 10.79 8.62 6.20
N TYR A 255 11.29 9.84 6.18
CA TYR A 255 11.36 10.72 7.34
C TYR A 255 9.97 11.32 7.59
N ARG A 256 9.45 11.11 8.81
CA ARG A 256 8.12 11.60 9.22
C ARG A 256 8.21 12.85 10.05
N ILE A 257 9.06 12.81 11.08
CA ILE A 257 9.34 13.92 11.99
C ILE A 257 10.82 13.91 12.35
N PRO A 258 11.42 15.08 12.67
CA PRO A 258 12.83 15.15 13.06
C PRO A 258 13.09 14.38 14.36
N ILE A 259 14.27 13.78 14.47
CA ILE A 259 14.78 13.18 15.71
C ILE A 259 15.65 14.22 16.41
N LEU A 260 15.31 14.59 17.62
CA LEU A 260 16.07 15.53 18.45
C LEU A 260 16.98 14.78 19.41
N LEU A 261 18.06 15.42 19.87
CA LEU A 261 19.08 14.78 20.72
C LEU A 261 18.52 14.18 22.03
N HIS A 262 17.43 14.74 22.55
CA HIS A 262 16.78 14.30 23.78
C HIS A 262 15.65 13.27 23.54
N ASP A 263 15.40 12.90 22.29
CA ASP A 263 14.44 11.86 21.98
C ASP A 263 14.98 10.49 22.42
N ARG A 264 14.06 9.64 22.86
CA ARG A 264 14.35 8.24 23.13
C ARG A 264 13.94 7.45 21.91
N VAL A 265 14.91 6.82 21.24
CA VAL A 265 14.70 6.19 19.94
C VAL A 265 14.97 4.70 20.03
N PHE A 266 14.02 3.91 19.54
CA PHE A 266 14.14 2.47 19.39
C PHE A 266 14.12 2.12 17.91
N VAL A 267 14.89 1.11 17.53
CA VAL A 267 14.81 0.47 16.22
C VAL A 267 13.90 -0.75 16.36
N ARG A 268 12.74 -0.73 15.71
CA ARG A 268 11.83 -1.89 15.58
C ARG A 268 12.03 -2.54 14.22
N MET A 269 12.15 -3.86 14.16
CA MET A 269 12.39 -4.60 12.92
C MET A 269 11.60 -5.92 12.83
N HIS A 270 11.17 -6.26 11.62
CA HIS A 270 10.65 -7.60 11.26
C HIS A 270 10.89 -7.86 9.76
N ILE A 271 10.79 -9.12 9.34
CA ILE A 271 11.03 -9.55 7.96
C ILE A 271 9.70 -9.59 7.21
N THR A 272 9.65 -8.96 6.04
CA THR A 272 8.43 -8.94 5.20
C THR A 272 8.49 -9.93 4.06
N ASP A 273 9.68 -10.21 3.54
CA ASP A 273 9.87 -11.05 2.37
C ASP A 273 11.14 -11.87 2.52
N VAL A 274 11.08 -13.14 2.10
CA VAL A 274 12.24 -13.99 1.91
C VAL A 274 12.18 -14.58 0.51
N HIS A 275 13.22 -14.33 -0.26
CA HIS A 275 13.46 -14.89 -1.59
C HIS A 275 14.61 -15.90 -1.53
N ARG A 276 15.03 -16.41 -2.69
CA ARG A 276 16.09 -17.44 -2.78
C ARG A 276 17.34 -17.04 -2.02
N SER A 277 17.87 -15.84 -2.27
CA SER A 277 19.16 -15.37 -1.73
C SER A 277 19.06 -14.02 -1.04
N SER A 278 17.85 -13.53 -0.78
CA SER A 278 17.64 -12.21 -0.21
C SER A 278 16.44 -12.20 0.72
N PHE A 279 16.43 -11.26 1.65
CA PHE A 279 15.30 -11.01 2.54
C PHE A 279 15.17 -9.50 2.77
N ARG A 280 13.98 -9.07 3.19
CA ARG A 280 13.67 -7.66 3.44
C ARG A 280 13.33 -7.44 4.89
N PHE A 281 14.01 -6.49 5.53
CA PHE A 281 13.56 -5.93 6.80
C PHE A 281 12.67 -4.71 6.57
N ARG A 282 11.55 -4.68 7.28
CA ARG A 282 10.81 -3.45 7.60
C ARG A 282 11.32 -2.93 8.95
N CYS A 283 11.68 -1.65 8.99
CA CYS A 283 12.28 -1.01 10.15
C CYS A 283 11.57 0.29 10.52
N ASP A 284 11.30 0.52 11.80
CA ASP A 284 10.81 1.82 12.30
C ASP A 284 11.76 2.37 13.35
N LEU A 285 12.09 3.66 13.23
CA LEU A 285 12.65 4.43 14.33
C LEU A 285 11.49 5.12 15.04
N PHE A 286 11.25 4.76 16.30
CA PHE A 286 10.08 5.23 17.04
C PHE A 286 10.42 5.49 18.51
N ASP A 287 9.57 6.27 19.18
CA ASP A 287 9.63 6.47 20.62
C ASP A 287 8.63 5.52 21.29
N PRO A 288 9.07 4.60 22.19
CA PRO A 288 8.16 3.66 22.84
C PRO A 288 7.23 4.32 23.86
N ARG A 289 7.51 5.57 24.28
CA ARG A 289 6.71 6.27 25.30
C ARG A 289 5.34 6.70 24.77
N ASP A 290 5.29 7.17 23.52
CA ASP A 290 4.09 7.72 22.89
C ASP A 290 3.74 7.05 21.54
N GLY A 291 4.61 6.17 21.04
CA GLY A 291 4.41 5.45 19.79
C GLY A 291 4.65 6.29 18.54
N ARG A 292 5.17 7.54 18.65
CA ARG A 292 5.46 8.36 17.48
C ARG A 292 6.58 7.73 16.66
N VAL A 293 6.40 7.70 15.34
CA VAL A 293 7.37 7.15 14.40
C VAL A 293 8.14 8.29 13.75
N PHE A 294 9.45 8.33 13.95
CA PHE A 294 10.36 9.31 13.36
C PHE A 294 10.69 8.99 11.91
N VAL A 295 11.04 7.71 11.68
CA VAL A 295 11.43 7.21 10.37
C VAL A 295 10.79 5.86 10.14
N GLU A 296 10.23 5.67 8.97
CA GLU A 296 9.85 4.37 8.44
C GLU A 296 10.86 4.00 7.36
N ALA A 297 11.51 2.85 7.49
CA ALA A 297 12.52 2.41 6.56
C ALA A 297 12.37 0.95 6.18
N GLU A 298 13.03 0.59 5.09
CA GLU A 298 13.17 -0.77 4.59
C GLU A 298 14.58 -0.99 4.12
N THR A 299 15.04 -2.22 4.27
CA THR A 299 16.35 -2.63 3.75
C THR A 299 16.27 -4.02 3.15
N VAL A 300 16.96 -4.21 2.02
CA VAL A 300 17.07 -5.51 1.36
C VAL A 300 18.47 -6.05 1.59
N GLN A 301 18.53 -7.23 2.18
CA GLN A 301 19.76 -7.97 2.42
C GLN A 301 19.88 -9.09 1.40
N VAL A 302 21.08 -9.24 0.82
CA VAL A 302 21.41 -10.39 -0.03
C VAL A 302 22.43 -11.22 0.72
N MET A 303 22.09 -12.47 1.01
CA MET A 303 23.04 -13.44 1.58
C MET A 303 24.19 -13.63 0.59
N TYR A 304 25.42 -13.51 1.08
CA TYR A 304 26.58 -13.33 0.22
C TYR A 304 27.78 -14.12 0.74
N ASP A 305 28.42 -14.86 -0.15
CA ASP A 305 29.70 -15.50 0.11
C ASP A 305 30.83 -14.55 -0.34
N TYR A 306 31.54 -14.01 0.64
CA TYR A 306 32.65 -13.08 0.42
C TYR A 306 33.90 -13.75 -0.18
N ALA A 307 34.06 -15.07 -0.05
CA ALA A 307 35.18 -15.78 -0.67
C ALA A 307 34.98 -15.96 -2.17
N THR A 308 33.74 -16.27 -2.59
CA THR A 308 33.41 -16.48 -4.01
C THR A 308 32.86 -15.25 -4.72
N GLY A 309 32.46 -14.22 -3.96
CA GLY A 309 31.87 -12.99 -4.50
C GLY A 309 30.49 -13.23 -5.12
N ARG A 310 29.68 -14.13 -4.54
CA ARG A 310 28.40 -14.54 -5.13
C ARG A 310 27.26 -14.56 -4.09
N PRO A 311 26.02 -14.24 -4.51
CA PRO A 311 24.84 -14.48 -3.69
C PRO A 311 24.66 -15.96 -3.40
N VAL A 312 24.36 -16.29 -2.14
CA VAL A 312 24.05 -17.65 -1.69
C VAL A 312 22.62 -17.74 -1.19
N PRO A 313 22.01 -18.93 -1.15
CA PRO A 313 20.66 -19.07 -0.63
C PRO A 313 20.54 -18.63 0.83
N VAL A 314 19.35 -18.14 1.22
CA VAL A 314 18.98 -18.02 2.63
C VAL A 314 18.85 -19.44 3.18
N ASP A 315 19.66 -19.78 4.18
CA ASP A 315 19.78 -21.15 4.68
C ASP A 315 18.64 -21.52 5.66
N ALA A 316 18.53 -22.83 5.93
CA ALA A 316 17.47 -23.36 6.78
C ALA A 316 17.61 -22.93 8.26
N ASP A 317 18.84 -22.70 8.74
CA ASP A 317 19.08 -22.21 10.11
C ASP A 317 18.56 -20.79 10.26
N PHE A 318 18.81 -19.92 9.27
CA PHE A 318 18.26 -18.58 9.23
C PHE A 318 16.74 -18.61 9.30
N LEU A 319 16.11 -19.40 8.42
CA LEU A 319 14.66 -19.52 8.35
C LEU A 319 14.05 -20.03 9.65
N ALA A 320 14.69 -20.99 10.31
CA ALA A 320 14.24 -21.54 11.57
C ALA A 320 14.24 -20.49 12.69
N LYS A 321 15.35 -19.74 12.83
CA LYS A 321 15.51 -18.70 13.86
C LYS A 321 14.64 -17.47 13.59
N ALA A 322 14.51 -17.07 12.32
CA ALA A 322 13.78 -15.88 11.93
C ALA A 322 12.27 -16.09 11.80
N ARG A 323 11.78 -17.34 11.88
CA ARG A 323 10.38 -17.71 11.58
C ARG A 323 9.33 -16.83 12.27
N GLU A 324 9.53 -16.53 13.56
CA GLU A 324 8.58 -15.74 14.33
C GLU A 324 8.59 -14.25 13.94
N TYR A 325 9.63 -13.78 13.26
CA TYR A 325 9.79 -12.41 12.81
C TYR A 325 9.38 -12.21 11.34
N ILE A 326 8.97 -13.27 10.63
CA ILE A 326 8.52 -13.19 9.23
C ILE A 326 6.99 -12.99 9.19
N CYS A 327 6.53 -12.04 8.39
CA CYS A 327 5.11 -11.94 8.00
C CYS A 327 4.85 -12.49 6.59
N GLY A 328 3.59 -12.82 6.31
CA GLY A 328 3.09 -13.14 4.97
C GLY A 328 2.01 -12.18 4.49
#